data_AF-T1HD15-F1
#
_entry.id   AF-T1HD15-F1
#
_cell.length_a   1.000
_cell.length_b   1.000
_cell.length_c   1.000
_cell.angle_alpha   90.00
_cell.angle_beta   90.00
_cell.angle_gamma   90.00
#
_symmetry.space_group_name_H-M   'P 1'
#
loop_
_entity.id
_entity.type
_entity.pdbx_description
1 polymer ?
#
loop_
_entity_poly.entity_id
_entity_poly.type
_entity_poly.pdbx_seq_one_letter_code
_entity_poly.pdbx_strand_id
1 'polypeptide(L)' 'MDSEGDTPLHDAITKKYDDMVTLLLDHNADIKVANKNGFNALHHAALRGNPR' A
#
# COMPACT_ATOMS: atom_id res chain seq x y z
N MET A 1 -7.50 6.34 6.62
CA MET A 1 -6.08 6.56 6.94
C MET A 1 -5.91 6.31 8.42
N ASP A 2 -4.87 5.62 8.82
CA ASP A 2 -4.56 5.37 10.23
C ASP A 2 -3.84 6.59 10.87
N SER A 3 -3.23 6.38 12.05
CA SER A 3 -2.46 7.43 12.73
C SER A 3 -1.23 7.90 11.96
N GLU A 4 -0.66 7.09 11.07
CA GLU A 4 0.50 7.40 10.24
C GLU A 4 0.10 7.96 8.86
N GLY A 5 -1.20 8.02 8.55
CA GLY A 5 -1.68 8.43 7.24
C GLY A 5 -1.73 7.29 6.23
N ASP A 6 -1.47 6.05 6.66
CA ASP A 6 -1.48 4.88 5.80
C ASP A 6 -2.91 4.54 5.38
N THR A 7 -3.07 4.27 4.09
CA THR A 7 -4.34 3.76 3.54
C THR A 7 -4.42 2.25 3.72
N PRO A 8 -5.61 1.64 3.60
CA PRO A 8 -5.73 0.18 3.62
C PRO A 8 -4.81 -0.53 2.63
N LEU A 9 -4.44 0.14 1.53
CA LEU A 9 -3.50 -0.37 0.54
C LEU A 9 -2.05 -0.40 1.05
N HIS A 10 -1.64 0.59 1.85
CA HIS A 10 -0.31 0.59 2.49
C HIS A 10 -0.17 -0.61 3.44
N ASP A 11 -1.20 -0.83 4.26
CA ASP A 11 -1.26 -1.99 5.16
C ASP A 11 -1.27 -3.33 4.42
N ALA A 12 -2.06 -3.45 3.36
CA ALA A 12 -2.12 -4.68 2.57
C ALA A 12 -0.76 -5.02 1.95
N ILE A 13 -0.04 -4.02 1.44
CA ILE A 13 1.29 -4.17 0.85
C ILE A 13 2.32 -4.57 1.91
N THR A 14 2.36 -3.88 3.06
CA THR A 14 3.33 -4.16 4.13
C THR A 14 3.10 -5.53 4.78
N LYS A 15 1.84 -5.95 4.92
CA LYS A 15 1.46 -7.25 5.49
C LYS A 15 1.51 -8.41 4.49
N LYS A 16 1.87 -8.17 3.23
CA LYS A 16 1.92 -9.17 2.15
C LYS A 16 0.57 -9.84 1.89
N TYR A 17 -0.51 -9.08 2.01
CA TYR A 17 -1.85 -9.54 1.68
C TYR A 17 -2.14 -9.29 0.21
N ASP A 18 -1.50 -10.06 -0.67
CA ASP A 18 -1.58 -9.88 -2.12
C ASP A 18 -3.05 -9.97 -2.64
N ASP A 19 -3.89 -10.81 -2.02
CA ASP A 19 -5.33 -10.88 -2.30
C ASP A 19 -6.06 -9.58 -1.95
N MET A 20 -5.72 -8.97 -0.81
CA MET A 20 -6.29 -7.69 -0.40
C MET A 20 -5.78 -6.54 -1.25
N VAL A 21 -4.51 -6.59 -1.69
CA VAL A 21 -3.96 -5.62 -2.64
C VAL A 21 -4.76 -5.68 -3.94
N THR A 22 -5.00 -6.88 -4.47
CA THR A 22 -5.77 -7.07 -5.71
C THR A 22 -7.20 -6.56 -5.54
N LEU A 23 -7.89 -6.93 -4.46
CA LEU A 23 -9.24 -6.47 -4.17
C LEU A 23 -9.32 -4.94 -4.07
N LEU A 24 -8.38 -4.30 -3.38
CA LEU A 24 -8.35 -2.84 -3.24
C LEU A 24 -8.08 -2.16 -4.58
N LEU A 25 -7.19 -2.70 -5.41
CA LEU A 25 -6.93 -2.19 -6.76
C LEU A 25 -8.14 -2.35 -7.69
N ASP A 26 -8.85 -3.47 -7.61
CA ASP A 26 -10.10 -3.72 -8.35
C ASP A 26 -11.20 -2.72 -7.96
N HIS A 27 -11.19 -2.25 -6.71
CA HIS A 27 -12.07 -1.20 -6.20
C HIS A 27 -11.56 0.23 -6.46
N ASN A 28 -10.63 0.43 -7.40
CA ASN A 28 -10.04 1.74 -7.73
C ASN A 28 -9.37 2.44 -6.53
N ALA A 29 -8.74 1.70 -5.62
CA ALA A 29 -7.97 2.30 -4.54
C ALA A 29 -6.89 3.24 -5.07
N ASP A 30 -6.81 4.44 -4.48
CA ASP A 30 -5.85 5.44 -4.91
C ASP A 30 -4.43 5.12 -4.41
N ILE A 31 -3.60 4.70 -5.35
CA ILE A 31 -2.17 4.38 -5.16
C ILE A 31 -1.28 5.62 -4.99
N LYS A 32 -1.80 6.82 -5.28
CA LYS A 32 -1.05 8.08 -5.20
C LYS A 32 -1.13 8.74 -3.83
N VAL A 33 -2.06 8.31 -2.98
CA VAL A 33 -2.17 8.83 -1.61
C VAL A 33 -0.86 8.53 -0.90
N ALA A 34 -0.23 9.59 -0.38
CA ALA A 34 0.94 9.48 0.47
C ALA A 34 0.52 9.57 1.94
N ASN A 35 1.16 8.76 2.79
CA ASN A 35 1.05 8.84 4.23
C ASN A 35 1.77 10.09 4.78
N LYS A 36 1.76 10.28 6.10
CA LYS A 36 2.39 11.43 6.77
C LYS A 36 3.91 11.49 6.56
N ASN A 37 4.52 10.35 6.25
CA ASN A 37 5.95 10.24 5.95
C ASN A 37 6.27 10.55 4.47
N GLY A 38 5.26 10.86 3.66
CA GLY A 38 5.41 11.11 2.22
C GLY A 38 5.54 9.84 1.37
N PHE A 39 5.34 8.66 1.96
CA PHE A 39 5.35 7.39 1.24
C PHE A 39 3.97 7.04 0.71
N ASN A 40 3.90 6.57 -0.54
CA ASN A 40 2.67 6.10 -1.15
C ASN A 40 2.71 4.58 -1.31
N ALA A 41 1.61 3.98 -1.77
CA ALA A 41 1.52 2.54 -1.98
C ALA A 41 2.69 1.97 -2.83
N LEU A 42 3.14 2.70 -3.85
CA LEU A 42 4.28 2.30 -4.68
C LEU A 42 5.60 2.28 -3.91
N HIS A 43 5.85 3.27 -3.05
CA HIS A 43 7.04 3.27 -2.19
C HIS A 43 7.08 2.03 -1.28
N HIS A 44 5.94 1.68 -0.66
CA HIS A 44 5.83 0.47 0.16
C HIS A 44 6.03 -0.81 -0.67
N ALA A 45 5.50 -0.86 -1.89
CA ALA A 45 5.67 -2.02 -2.79
C ALA A 45 7.13 -2.17 -3.26
N ALA A 46 7.84 -1.06 -3.50
CA ALA A 46 9.25 -1.07 -3.85
C ALA A 46 10.12 -1.54 -2.67
N LEU A 47 9.82 -1.07 -1.45
CA LEU A 47 10.50 -1.49 -0.21
C LEU A 47 10.26 -2.97 0.11
N ARG A 48 9.06 -3.51 -0.22
CA ARG A 48 8.75 -4.94 -0.08
C ARG A 48 9.75 -5.81 -0.83
N GLY A 49 10.25 -5.36 -1.99
CA GLY A 49 11.28 -6.01 -2.80
C GLY A 49 10.99 -7.49 -3.09
N ASN A 50 10.56 -7.83 -4.31
CA ASN A 50 10.49 -9.25 -4.70
C ASN A 50 11.90 -9.86 -4.59
N PRO A 51 12.17 -10.79 -3.65
CA PRO A 51 13.34 -11.63 -3.79
C PRO A 51 13.09 -12.49 -5.03
N ARG A 52 13.99 -12.35 -6.01
CA ARG A 52 14.03 -13.24 -7.18
C ARG A 52 14.14 -14.69 -6.76
#